data_AF-A0A7J9Q7M6-F1
#
_entry.id   AF-A0A7J9Q7M6-F1
#
_cell.length_a   1.000
_cell.length_b   1.000
_cell.length_c   1.000
_cell.angle_alpha   90.00
_cell.angle_beta   90.00
_cell.angle_gamma   90.00
#
_symmetry.space_group_name_H-M   'P 1'
#
loop_
_entity.id
_entity.type
_entity.pdbx_description
1 polymer ?
#
loop_
_entity_poly.entity_id
_entity_poly.type
_entity_poly.pdbx_seq_one_letter_code
_entity_poly.pdbx_strand_id
1 'polypeptide(L)'
;NDIKKGSIQREKLSAREIEEIKKDKQYLKNIRENTYKLLEKVKYSNQNYYKIKKRSYETESMEDFMDHFFERSLFPSQTFSKEEVEEILKGDINRMESEIKRLDSILKQERPEALIEKYKEYPKVKKLLEKIVQDIKENPPKKASPIMGIVIPRQEEEEEKQLEKYKLNMIVNNNETKGLPVQFVENPTIQNMMGDVQHDPYGLGGHKPHMRVKAGKLPKANGGILITDELITIFKDPALSDYLLTALEEKKVRIGGGHGLVSGGTSAGIETEPVLAGCIIIGCANVDIRQYTSPKMSRRFKHKILFDANMLNIKENHIAYANFIAHEVNNYNKNPDNKEKIPHFAPDGVATIIEEGARFTTRFGNANKEKYLTNILDPMKDIVQRAGLKAVDDKNNIVRKKHVEQAAADIRKPALKEQIDYAEKVKDGTIVLHTKDKEIGYVNGLVVYPDPFKTEFFGFPARLEATASAGKKGLISTTKESKLSGEVFTKSHEVIIGY
;
A
#
# COMPACT_ATOMS: atom_id res chain seq x y z
N ASN A 1 -3.94 -31.12 23.40
CA ASN A 1 -3.42 -32.38 23.98
C ASN A 1 -4.18 -32.81 25.24
N ASP A 2 -4.60 -31.90 26.14
CA ASP A 2 -5.39 -32.25 27.35
C ASP A 2 -6.73 -32.96 27.07
N ILE A 3 -7.32 -32.74 25.89
CA ILE A 3 -8.55 -33.40 25.44
C ILE A 3 -8.37 -34.92 25.25
N LYS A 4 -7.14 -35.38 24.96
CA LYS A 4 -6.85 -36.81 24.70
C LYS A 4 -7.00 -37.69 25.95
N LYS A 5 -7.08 -37.11 27.16
CA LYS A 5 -7.11 -37.83 28.45
C LYS A 5 -8.49 -37.92 29.11
N GLY A 6 -9.56 -37.39 28.53
CA GLY A 6 -10.93 -37.54 29.07
C GLY A 6 -11.17 -36.91 30.45
N SER A 7 -10.24 -36.10 30.96
CA SER A 7 -10.31 -35.50 32.30
C SER A 7 -10.65 -34.01 32.21
N ILE A 8 -11.91 -33.68 31.95
CA ILE A 8 -12.43 -32.33 32.26
C ILE A 8 -12.76 -32.30 33.75
N GLN A 9 -11.72 -32.31 34.58
CA GLN A 9 -11.71 -31.87 35.97
C GLN A 9 -10.30 -32.11 36.51
N ARG A 10 -9.47 -31.05 36.52
CA ARG A 10 -8.48 -30.70 37.55
C ARG A 10 -7.54 -29.61 37.02
N GLU A 11 -7.38 -28.60 37.86
CA GLU A 11 -6.57 -27.41 37.66
C GLU A 11 -5.10 -27.76 37.43
N LYS A 12 -4.47 -27.14 36.42
CA LYS A 12 -3.07 -27.28 35.99
C LYS A 12 -2.68 -28.73 35.61
N LEU A 13 -1.63 -28.90 34.81
CA LEU A 13 -0.91 -30.18 34.86
C LEU A 13 -0.44 -30.29 36.31
N SER A 14 -0.75 -31.39 36.99
CA SER A 14 -0.23 -31.55 38.34
C SER A 14 1.31 -31.48 38.29
N ALA A 15 1.97 -31.02 39.35
CA ALA A 15 3.43 -31.02 39.40
C ALA A 15 4.01 -32.40 39.02
N ARG A 16 3.27 -33.47 39.38
CA ARG A 16 3.55 -34.86 39.00
C ARG A 16 3.51 -35.11 37.50
N GLU A 17 2.52 -34.60 36.76
CA GLU A 17 2.43 -34.80 35.31
C GLU A 17 3.51 -34.01 34.54
N ILE A 18 3.87 -32.80 35.02
CA ILE A 18 4.99 -32.03 34.44
C ILE A 18 6.31 -32.78 34.68
N GLU A 19 6.48 -33.35 35.86
CA GLU A 19 7.66 -34.12 36.25
C GLU A 19 7.76 -35.43 35.47
N GLU A 20 6.63 -36.12 35.24
CA GLU A 20 6.53 -37.34 34.43
C GLU A 20 6.85 -37.06 32.95
N ILE A 21 6.31 -35.99 32.36
CA ILE A 21 6.64 -35.58 30.98
C ILE A 21 8.11 -35.16 30.85
N LYS A 22 8.69 -34.50 31.86
CA LYS A 22 10.12 -34.18 31.89
C LYS A 22 10.98 -35.43 31.98
N LYS A 23 10.55 -36.43 32.77
CA LYS A 23 11.21 -37.73 32.92
C LYS A 23 11.19 -38.50 31.59
N ASP A 24 10.04 -38.57 30.93
CA ASP A 24 9.89 -39.22 29.62
C ASP A 24 10.73 -38.52 28.54
N LYS A 25 10.77 -37.18 28.54
CA LYS A 25 11.62 -36.40 27.64
C LYS A 25 13.10 -36.68 27.87
N GLN A 26 13.54 -36.76 29.12
CA GLN A 26 14.93 -37.03 29.47
C GLN A 26 15.30 -38.48 29.13
N TYR A 27 14.38 -39.42 29.32
CA TYR A 27 14.51 -40.80 28.90
C TYR A 27 14.68 -40.93 27.38
N LEU A 28 13.82 -40.27 26.58
CA LEU A 28 13.93 -40.26 25.12
C LEU A 28 15.22 -39.60 24.62
N LYS A 29 15.70 -38.53 25.29
CA LYS A 29 17.00 -37.92 24.96
C LYS A 29 18.16 -38.89 25.20
N ASN A 30 18.14 -39.62 26.31
CA ASN A 30 19.16 -40.61 26.63
C ASN A 30 19.16 -41.77 25.62
N ILE A 31 17.98 -42.28 25.25
CA ILE A 31 17.86 -43.31 24.20
C ILE A 31 18.42 -42.77 22.88
N ARG A 32 17.99 -41.57 22.46
CA ARG A 32 18.46 -40.95 21.21
C ARG A 32 19.99 -40.82 21.17
N GLU A 33 20.63 -40.37 22.26
CA GLU A 33 22.09 -40.29 22.34
C GLU A 33 22.77 -41.66 22.26
N ASN A 34 22.18 -42.69 22.88
CA ASN A 34 22.68 -44.05 22.77
C ASN A 34 22.52 -44.59 21.33
N THR A 35 21.42 -44.29 20.65
CA THR A 35 21.19 -44.64 19.24
C THR A 35 22.14 -43.89 18.30
N TYR A 36 22.49 -42.62 18.57
CA TYR A 36 23.54 -41.91 17.85
C TYR A 36 24.92 -42.56 18.00
N LYS A 37 25.29 -42.93 19.23
CA LYS A 37 26.54 -43.66 19.49
C LYS A 37 26.55 -45.02 18.78
N LEU A 38 25.41 -45.69 18.70
CA LEU A 38 25.26 -46.94 17.97
C LEU A 38 25.43 -46.72 16.45
N LEU A 39 24.81 -45.67 15.91
CA LEU A 39 24.95 -45.29 14.50
C LEU A 39 26.41 -44.95 14.14
N GLU A 40 27.13 -44.23 15.00
CA GLU A 40 28.56 -43.97 14.80
C GLU A 40 29.38 -45.25 14.82
N LYS A 41 29.13 -46.15 15.79
CA LYS A 41 29.79 -47.47 15.83
C LYS A 41 29.54 -48.28 14.57
N VAL A 42 28.31 -48.26 14.03
CA VAL A 42 27.96 -48.96 12.78
C VAL A 42 28.66 -48.32 11.57
N LYS A 43 28.67 -46.98 11.49
CA LYS A 43 29.33 -46.21 10.41
C LYS A 43 30.84 -46.49 10.34
N TYR A 44 31.53 -46.48 11.48
CA TYR A 44 32.98 -46.66 11.56
C TYR A 44 33.43 -48.13 11.74
N SER A 45 32.48 -49.07 11.78
CA SER A 45 32.77 -50.50 11.82
C SER A 45 33.10 -51.06 10.43
N ASN A 46 34.05 -51.99 10.41
CA ASN A 46 34.44 -52.79 9.23
C ASN A 46 33.51 -53.99 8.98
N GLN A 47 32.41 -54.11 9.73
CA GLN A 47 31.40 -55.16 9.52
C GLN A 47 30.39 -54.76 8.44
N ASN A 48 30.19 -55.63 7.45
CA ASN A 48 29.27 -55.41 6.33
C ASN A 48 27.82 -55.84 6.63
N TYR A 49 27.62 -56.69 7.64
CA TYR A 49 26.34 -57.29 7.97
C TYR A 49 26.12 -57.35 9.48
N TYR A 50 24.89 -57.05 9.91
CA TYR A 50 24.48 -57.07 11.31
C TYR A 50 23.28 -57.99 11.49
N LYS A 51 23.27 -58.77 12.58
CA LYS A 51 22.11 -59.58 12.96
C LYS A 51 21.28 -58.80 13.97
N ILE A 52 20.03 -58.48 13.62
CA ILE A 52 19.08 -57.80 14.50
C ILE A 52 18.01 -58.81 14.93
N LYS A 53 17.75 -58.94 16.23
CA LYS A 53 16.63 -59.72 16.75
C LYS A 53 15.33 -58.90 16.61
N LYS A 54 14.34 -59.44 15.91
CA LYS A 54 12.99 -58.85 15.83
C LYS A 54 12.09 -59.58 16.83
N ARG A 55 11.58 -58.90 17.86
CA ARG A 55 10.52 -59.45 18.73
C ARG A 55 9.18 -58.80 18.36
N SER A 56 8.14 -59.62 18.26
CA SER A 56 6.73 -59.24 18.12
C SER A 56 6.25 -58.56 19.40
N TYR A 57 5.55 -57.43 19.25
CA TYR A 57 5.05 -56.59 20.34
C TYR A 57 3.77 -57.17 20.95
N GLU A 58 3.84 -57.71 22.17
CA GLU A 58 2.74 -57.66 23.13
C GLU A 58 3.36 -57.48 24.53
N THR A 59 3.12 -56.29 25.11
CA THR A 59 3.23 -55.92 26.53
C THR A 59 4.39 -56.49 27.36
N GLU A 60 5.47 -55.71 27.55
CA GLU A 60 6.22 -55.50 28.80
C GLU A 60 7.37 -54.51 28.57
N SER A 61 7.99 -54.02 29.65
CA SER A 61 8.78 -52.78 29.72
C SER A 61 9.97 -52.67 28.75
N MET A 62 10.33 -51.44 28.37
CA MET A 62 11.46 -51.13 27.48
C MET A 62 12.84 -51.43 28.12
N GLU A 63 12.90 -51.70 29.43
CA GLU A 63 14.13 -52.15 30.13
C GLU A 63 14.54 -53.55 29.67
N ASP A 64 13.58 -54.47 29.45
CA ASP A 64 13.87 -55.83 28.96
C ASP A 64 14.38 -55.88 27.52
N PHE A 65 14.10 -54.82 26.73
CA PHE A 65 14.53 -54.73 25.34
C PHE A 65 16.04 -54.45 25.20
N MET A 66 16.62 -53.70 26.15
CA MET A 66 18.01 -53.28 26.11
C MET A 66 18.97 -54.37 26.62
N ASP A 67 18.56 -55.14 27.63
CA ASP A 67 19.43 -56.16 28.25
C ASP A 67 19.62 -57.41 27.37
N HIS A 68 18.70 -57.70 26.44
CA HIS A 68 18.72 -58.95 25.68
C HIS A 68 19.19 -58.83 24.22
N PHE A 69 19.69 -57.66 23.82
CA PHE A 69 20.12 -57.40 22.43
C PHE A 69 21.35 -58.25 22.03
N PHE A 70 22.18 -58.72 22.99
CA PHE A 70 23.41 -59.46 22.69
C PHE A 70 23.50 -60.93 23.15
N GLU A 71 22.49 -61.51 23.80
CA GLU A 71 22.62 -62.90 24.30
C GLU A 71 22.08 -64.01 23.38
N ARG A 72 22.64 -65.20 23.56
CA ARG A 72 22.77 -66.30 22.59
C ARG A 72 21.46 -67.00 22.19
N SER A 73 21.34 -67.26 20.88
CA SER A 73 20.63 -68.35 20.17
C SER A 73 19.29 -68.88 20.70
N LEU A 74 18.21 -68.63 19.92
CA LEU A 74 17.29 -69.61 19.30
C LEU A 74 16.26 -68.77 18.47
N PHE A 75 15.94 -69.15 17.23
CA PHE A 75 15.11 -68.46 16.18
C PHE A 75 15.85 -67.59 15.14
N PRO A 76 15.36 -67.52 13.87
CA PRO A 76 16.17 -67.14 12.71
C PRO A 76 16.48 -65.65 12.68
N SER A 77 17.76 -65.31 12.80
CA SER A 77 18.30 -63.98 12.64
C SER A 77 18.10 -63.48 11.20
N GLN A 78 17.37 -62.37 10.99
CA GLN A 78 17.47 -61.61 9.74
C GLN A 78 18.80 -60.85 9.74
N THR A 79 19.53 -61.00 8.64
CA THR A 79 20.84 -60.37 8.45
C THR A 79 20.60 -59.11 7.62
N PHE A 80 20.89 -57.94 8.18
CA PHE A 80 20.73 -56.66 7.51
C PHE A 80 22.10 -56.17 7.02
N SER A 81 22.13 -55.53 5.85
CA SER A 81 23.32 -54.84 5.36
C SER A 81 23.63 -53.62 6.24
N LYS A 82 24.89 -53.18 6.24
CA LYS A 82 25.30 -51.95 6.94
C LYS A 82 24.43 -50.73 6.57
N GLU A 83 24.07 -50.61 5.30
CA GLU A 83 23.23 -49.52 4.77
C GLU A 83 21.80 -49.57 5.33
N GLU A 84 21.21 -50.77 5.39
CA GLU A 84 19.86 -50.98 5.96
C GLU A 84 19.82 -50.66 7.45
N VAL A 85 20.85 -51.05 8.21
CA VAL A 85 20.94 -50.73 9.65
C VAL A 85 21.13 -49.25 9.88
N GLU A 86 21.94 -48.56 9.07
CA GLU A 86 22.05 -47.11 9.14
C GLU A 86 20.73 -46.40 8.85
N GLU A 87 19.94 -46.90 7.89
CA GLU A 87 18.64 -46.34 7.54
C GLU A 87 17.61 -46.52 8.67
N ILE A 88 17.56 -47.71 9.28
CA ILE A 88 16.72 -48.00 10.45
C ILE A 88 17.07 -47.07 11.62
N LEU A 89 18.36 -46.96 11.95
CA LEU A 89 18.82 -46.11 13.06
C LEU A 89 18.54 -44.62 12.79
N LYS A 90 18.72 -44.13 11.55
CA LYS A 90 18.34 -42.77 11.15
C LYS A 90 16.83 -42.55 11.27
N GLY A 91 16.02 -43.52 10.86
CA GLY A 91 14.57 -43.48 10.98
C GLY A 91 14.10 -43.39 12.44
N ASP A 92 14.68 -44.18 13.33
CA ASP A 92 14.36 -44.17 14.76
C ASP A 92 14.83 -42.88 15.45
N ILE A 93 15.99 -42.33 15.06
CA ILE A 93 16.44 -41.01 15.50
C ILE A 93 15.43 -39.93 15.11
N ASN A 94 15.00 -39.89 13.85
CA ASN A 94 14.04 -38.91 13.37
C ASN A 94 12.69 -39.01 14.11
N ARG A 95 12.22 -40.23 14.42
CA ARG A 95 11.02 -40.46 15.23
C ARG A 95 11.18 -39.97 16.67
N MET A 96 12.34 -40.22 17.29
CA MET A 96 12.62 -39.71 18.63
C MET A 96 12.71 -38.18 18.64
N GLU A 97 13.26 -37.56 17.60
CA GLU A 97 13.32 -36.10 17.49
C GLU A 97 11.95 -35.45 17.29
N SER A 98 11.06 -36.05 16.50
CA SER A 98 9.69 -35.57 16.34
C SER A 98 8.91 -35.69 17.65
N GLU A 99 9.04 -36.81 18.37
CA GLU A 99 8.37 -36.99 19.67
C GLU A 99 8.96 -36.07 20.76
N ILE A 100 10.28 -35.82 20.78
CA ILE A 100 10.89 -34.83 21.68
C ILE A 100 10.36 -33.41 21.36
N LYS A 101 10.27 -33.03 20.08
CA LYS A 101 9.67 -31.74 19.66
C LYS A 101 8.20 -31.63 20.09
N ARG A 102 7.47 -32.75 20.04
CA ARG A 102 6.08 -32.83 20.51
C ARG A 102 5.96 -32.70 22.04
N LEU A 103 6.82 -33.36 22.82
CA LEU A 103 6.87 -33.17 24.27
C LEU A 103 7.29 -31.74 24.64
N ASP A 104 8.20 -31.13 23.86
CA ASP A 104 8.57 -29.73 24.00
C ASP A 104 7.43 -28.76 23.74
N SER A 105 6.58 -29.04 22.74
CA SER A 105 5.40 -28.23 22.48
C SER A 105 4.33 -28.41 23.57
N ILE A 106 4.18 -29.62 24.13
CA ILE A 106 3.29 -29.89 25.27
C ILE A 106 3.75 -29.11 26.52
N LEU A 107 5.05 -29.13 26.82
CA LEU A 107 5.63 -28.40 27.95
C LEU A 107 5.52 -26.86 27.81
N LYS A 108 5.39 -26.36 26.57
CA LYS A 108 5.25 -24.92 26.24
C LYS A 108 3.79 -24.46 26.08
N GLN A 109 2.81 -25.36 26.09
CA GLN A 109 1.40 -25.00 25.95
C GLN A 109 0.84 -24.44 27.27
N GLU A 110 0.57 -23.13 27.31
CA GLU A 110 -0.31 -22.56 28.33
C GLU A 110 -1.72 -23.14 28.13
N ARG A 111 -2.33 -23.69 29.19
CA ARG A 111 -3.71 -24.21 29.11
C ARG A 111 -4.66 -23.08 28.68
N PRO A 112 -5.72 -23.38 27.90
CA PRO A 112 -6.68 -22.38 27.45
C PRO A 112 -7.29 -21.55 28.59
N GLU A 113 -7.48 -22.16 29.76
CA GLU A 113 -7.97 -21.48 30.97
C GLU A 113 -7.00 -20.42 31.51
N ALA A 114 -5.69 -20.62 31.36
CA ALA A 114 -4.69 -19.62 31.72
C ALA A 114 -4.73 -18.39 30.80
N LEU A 115 -5.05 -18.60 29.52
CA LEU A 115 -5.26 -17.50 28.56
C LEU A 115 -6.53 -16.71 28.89
N ILE A 116 -7.61 -17.37 29.33
CA ILE A 116 -8.85 -16.69 29.76
C ILE A 116 -8.56 -15.75 30.93
N GLU A 117 -7.79 -16.19 31.92
CA GLU A 117 -7.41 -15.35 33.07
C GLU A 117 -6.46 -14.22 32.67
N LYS A 118 -5.49 -14.50 31.81
CA LYS A 118 -4.53 -13.50 31.29
C LYS A 118 -5.22 -12.35 30.53
N TYR A 119 -6.28 -12.65 29.78
CA TYR A 119 -7.03 -11.67 28.98
C TYR A 119 -8.37 -11.26 29.61
N LYS A 120 -8.53 -11.40 30.93
CA LYS A 120 -9.80 -11.09 31.63
C LYS A 120 -10.28 -9.65 31.45
N GLU A 121 -9.36 -8.71 31.25
CA GLU A 121 -9.65 -7.29 31.04
C GLU A 121 -10.24 -6.98 29.65
N TYR A 122 -10.24 -7.96 28.74
CA TYR A 122 -10.78 -7.82 27.38
C TYR A 122 -12.02 -8.73 27.20
N PRO A 123 -13.24 -8.22 27.48
CA PRO A 123 -14.46 -9.05 27.51
C PRO A 123 -14.72 -9.83 26.21
N LYS A 124 -14.42 -9.23 25.05
CA LYS A 124 -14.58 -9.88 23.74
C LYS A 124 -13.60 -11.04 23.54
N VAL A 125 -12.35 -10.86 23.94
CA VAL A 125 -11.31 -11.90 23.85
C VAL A 125 -11.63 -13.03 24.82
N LYS A 126 -12.01 -12.70 26.06
CA LYS A 126 -12.44 -13.66 27.07
C LYS A 126 -13.58 -14.55 26.55
N LYS A 127 -14.66 -13.94 26.04
CA LYS A 127 -15.81 -14.66 25.49
C LYS A 127 -15.45 -15.55 24.30
N LEU A 128 -14.53 -15.10 23.44
CA LEU A 128 -14.02 -15.88 22.31
C LEU A 128 -13.24 -17.10 22.79
N LEU A 129 -12.32 -16.91 23.75
CA LEU A 129 -11.53 -18.00 24.33
C LEU A 129 -12.42 -19.02 25.04
N GLU A 130 -13.40 -18.59 25.83
CA GLU A 130 -14.40 -19.48 26.46
C GLU A 130 -15.16 -20.31 25.41
N LYS A 131 -15.59 -19.69 24.31
CA LYS A 131 -16.27 -20.38 23.20
C LYS A 131 -15.35 -21.39 22.51
N ILE A 132 -14.08 -21.05 22.29
CA ILE A 132 -13.08 -21.97 21.73
C ILE A 132 -12.89 -23.17 22.65
N VAL A 133 -12.76 -22.94 23.96
CA VAL A 133 -12.61 -24.02 24.95
C VAL A 133 -13.82 -24.94 24.96
N GLN A 134 -15.03 -24.37 24.90
CA GLN A 134 -16.26 -25.15 24.88
C GLN A 134 -16.38 -25.99 23.59
N ASP A 135 -16.14 -25.42 22.41
CA ASP A 135 -16.19 -26.16 21.14
C ASP A 135 -15.14 -27.27 21.09
N ILE A 136 -13.96 -27.04 21.67
CA ILE A 136 -12.92 -28.06 21.80
C ILE A 136 -13.38 -29.24 22.68
N LYS A 137 -14.15 -28.98 23.74
CA LYS A 137 -14.68 -30.01 24.65
C LYS A 137 -15.78 -30.83 23.99
N GLU A 138 -16.68 -30.16 23.27
CA GLU A 138 -17.82 -30.80 22.58
C GLU A 138 -17.37 -31.54 21.32
N ASN A 139 -16.39 -30.99 20.59
CA ASN A 139 -15.89 -31.52 19.33
C ASN A 139 -14.36 -31.75 19.40
N PRO A 140 -13.90 -32.79 20.11
CA PRO A 140 -12.48 -33.11 20.18
C PRO A 140 -11.93 -33.42 18.77
N PRO A 141 -10.73 -32.92 18.41
CA PRO A 141 -10.14 -33.22 17.11
C PRO A 141 -9.99 -34.73 16.95
N LYS A 142 -10.42 -35.25 15.80
CA LYS A 142 -10.37 -36.68 15.52
C LYS A 142 -8.90 -37.08 15.43
N LYS A 143 -8.47 -38.05 16.25
CA LYS A 143 -7.12 -38.59 16.18
C LYS A 143 -6.94 -39.30 14.83
N ALA A 144 -5.80 -39.10 14.19
CA ALA A 144 -5.32 -40.01 13.17
C ALA A 144 -5.22 -41.41 13.78
N SER A 145 -6.07 -42.35 13.34
CA SER A 145 -5.92 -43.76 13.68
C SER A 145 -4.80 -44.32 12.80
N PRO A 146 -3.69 -44.81 13.37
CA PRO A 146 -2.66 -45.49 12.59
C PRO A 146 -3.26 -46.79 12.04
N ILE A 147 -3.31 -46.91 10.71
CA ILE A 147 -3.57 -48.21 10.07
C ILE A 147 -2.22 -48.92 10.01
N MET A 148 -2.11 -50.11 10.62
CA MET A 148 -0.87 -50.93 10.59
C MET A 148 0.41 -50.22 11.10
N GLY A 149 0.30 -49.29 12.05
CA GLY A 149 1.48 -48.65 12.66
C GLY A 149 2.27 -47.72 11.73
N ILE A 150 1.72 -47.37 10.57
CA ILE A 150 2.28 -46.38 9.64
C ILE A 150 1.42 -45.13 9.70
N VAL A 151 1.98 -44.02 10.17
CA VAL A 151 1.36 -42.69 10.07
C VAL A 151 1.63 -42.17 8.65
N ILE A 152 0.58 -41.99 7.86
CA ILE A 152 0.69 -41.44 6.50
C ILE A 152 0.80 -39.91 6.62
N PRO A 153 1.72 -39.22 5.93
CA PRO A 153 1.89 -37.76 6.00
C PRO A 153 0.58 -36.96 5.80
N ARG A 154 -0.35 -37.52 5.02
CA ARG A 154 -1.68 -36.98 4.75
C ARG A 154 -2.56 -36.84 6.01
N GLN A 155 -2.33 -37.62 7.07
CA GLN A 155 -3.10 -37.58 8.31
C GLN A 155 -2.66 -36.45 9.26
N GLU A 156 -1.39 -36.05 9.23
CA GLU A 156 -0.89 -34.91 10.02
C GLU A 156 -1.44 -33.57 9.48
N GLU A 157 -1.52 -33.44 8.15
CA GLU A 157 -2.14 -32.28 7.48
C GLU A 157 -3.64 -32.14 7.81
N GLU A 158 -4.36 -33.26 7.97
CA GLU A 158 -5.78 -33.24 8.35
C GLU A 158 -5.99 -32.79 9.80
N GLU A 159 -5.11 -33.18 10.74
CA GLU A 159 -5.15 -32.68 12.12
C GLU A 159 -4.84 -31.18 12.21
N GLU A 160 -3.82 -30.70 11.47
CA GLU A 160 -3.50 -29.27 11.43
C GLU A 160 -4.64 -28.42 10.83
N LYS A 161 -5.28 -28.90 9.76
CA LYS A 161 -6.46 -28.25 9.16
C LYS A 161 -7.67 -28.23 10.09
N GLN A 162 -7.82 -29.24 10.95
CA GLN A 162 -8.86 -29.25 11.99
C GLN A 162 -8.58 -28.23 13.10
N LEU A 163 -7.31 -28.03 13.47
CA LEU A 163 -6.90 -27.05 14.49
C LEU A 163 -6.87 -25.62 13.96
N GLU A 164 -6.76 -25.44 12.64
CA GLU A 164 -6.76 -24.13 11.99
C GLU A 164 -8.01 -23.31 12.32
N LYS A 165 -9.15 -23.96 12.60
CA LYS A 165 -10.39 -23.27 12.97
C LYS A 165 -10.29 -22.42 14.25
N TYR A 166 -9.28 -22.69 15.08
CA TYR A 166 -9.03 -21.98 16.34
C TYR A 166 -7.88 -20.98 16.24
N LYS A 167 -7.22 -20.86 15.09
CA LYS A 167 -6.17 -19.86 14.89
C LYS A 167 -6.79 -18.46 14.80
N LEU A 168 -6.08 -17.47 15.32
CA LEU A 168 -6.49 -16.07 15.26
C LEU A 168 -5.70 -15.37 14.15
N ASN A 169 -6.41 -14.65 13.29
CA ASN A 169 -5.81 -13.83 12.25
C ASN A 169 -5.65 -12.39 12.74
N MET A 170 -4.41 -11.92 12.82
CA MET A 170 -4.11 -10.54 13.19
C MET A 170 -4.17 -9.63 11.96
N ILE A 171 -5.31 -8.96 11.77
CA ILE A 171 -5.54 -8.12 10.58
C ILE A 171 -4.95 -6.71 10.67
N VAL A 172 -4.75 -6.19 11.89
CA VAL A 172 -4.14 -4.88 12.15
C VAL A 172 -3.20 -5.02 13.35
N ASN A 173 -1.95 -4.55 13.20
CA ASN A 173 -0.96 -4.50 14.26
C ASN A 173 -0.37 -3.09 14.33
N ASN A 174 -0.51 -2.43 15.48
CA ASN A 174 -0.01 -1.09 15.74
C ASN A 174 1.07 -1.06 16.85
N ASN A 175 1.69 -2.20 17.18
CA ASN A 175 2.64 -2.29 18.30
C ASN A 175 3.86 -1.38 18.14
N GLU A 176 4.31 -1.15 16.89
CA GLU A 176 5.45 -0.27 16.57
C GLU A 176 5.03 1.16 16.20
N THR A 177 3.73 1.43 16.15
CA THR A 177 3.20 2.74 15.74
C THR A 177 3.45 3.77 16.83
N LYS A 178 4.26 4.79 16.52
CA LYS A 178 4.48 5.94 17.40
C LYS A 178 3.45 7.03 17.11
N GLY A 179 2.52 7.25 18.04
CA GLY A 179 1.46 8.24 17.90
C GLY A 179 0.20 7.70 17.20
N LEU A 180 -0.51 8.56 16.47
CA LEU A 180 -1.74 8.18 15.77
C LEU A 180 -1.44 7.41 14.48
N PRO A 181 -2.21 6.36 14.14
CA PRO A 181 -2.04 5.66 12.88
C PRO A 181 -2.45 6.58 11.71
N VAL A 182 -1.55 6.77 10.75
CA VAL A 182 -1.81 7.54 9.52
C VAL A 182 -1.75 6.62 8.33
N GLN A 183 -2.81 6.59 7.52
CA GLN A 183 -2.90 5.76 6.32
C GLN A 183 -3.13 6.62 5.09
N PHE A 184 -2.24 6.52 4.12
CA PHE A 184 -2.40 7.11 2.79
C PHE A 184 -3.08 6.11 1.85
N VAL A 185 -4.05 6.61 1.09
CA VAL A 185 -4.81 5.86 0.08
C VAL A 185 -4.54 6.47 -1.28
N GLU A 186 -3.68 5.82 -2.05
CA GLU A 186 -3.32 6.21 -3.41
C GLU A 186 -4.39 5.77 -4.42
N ASN A 187 -4.87 4.53 -4.32
CA ASN A 187 -5.91 3.99 -5.19
C ASN A 187 -7.12 3.53 -4.35
N PRO A 188 -8.16 4.37 -4.21
CA PRO A 188 -9.29 4.06 -3.35
C PRO A 188 -10.26 3.10 -4.05
N THR A 189 -9.98 1.80 -3.97
CA THR A 189 -10.95 0.74 -4.32
C THR A 189 -11.65 0.22 -3.07
N ILE A 190 -12.79 -0.46 -3.22
CA ILE A 190 -13.49 -1.08 -2.07
C ILE A 190 -12.54 -2.03 -1.31
N GLN A 191 -11.76 -2.84 -2.03
CA GLN A 191 -10.78 -3.75 -1.45
C GLN A 191 -9.68 -3.02 -0.68
N ASN A 192 -9.14 -1.94 -1.23
CA ASN A 192 -8.09 -1.17 -0.57
C ASN A 192 -8.63 -0.41 0.64
N MET A 193 -9.88 0.06 0.60
CA MET A 193 -10.50 0.85 1.65
C MET A 193 -11.01 -0.03 2.80
N MET A 194 -11.90 -0.98 2.50
CA MET A 194 -12.59 -1.83 3.48
C MET A 194 -11.74 -3.05 3.84
N GLY A 195 -11.08 -3.65 2.85
CA GLY A 195 -10.38 -4.91 2.96
C GLY A 195 -10.95 -5.95 1.99
N ASP A 196 -10.37 -7.14 1.99
CA ASP A 196 -10.80 -8.23 1.12
C ASP A 196 -10.56 -9.59 1.78
N VAL A 197 -11.22 -10.62 1.27
CA VAL A 197 -11.01 -12.02 1.65
C VAL A 197 -10.37 -12.74 0.47
N GLN A 198 -9.12 -13.15 0.62
CA GLN A 198 -8.36 -13.76 -0.47
C GLN A 198 -9.05 -15.01 -1.01
N HIS A 199 -9.12 -15.17 -2.33
CA HIS A 199 -9.73 -16.34 -2.98
C HIS A 199 -9.04 -17.66 -2.58
N ASP A 200 -9.81 -18.74 -2.42
CA ASP A 200 -9.29 -20.12 -2.34
C ASP A 200 -9.43 -20.76 -3.74
N PRO A 201 -8.37 -20.78 -4.55
CA PRO A 201 -8.42 -21.16 -5.96
C PRO A 201 -8.71 -22.65 -6.22
N TYR A 202 -8.64 -23.53 -5.22
CA TYR A 202 -8.76 -24.97 -5.46
C TYR A 202 -9.96 -25.63 -4.78
N GLY A 203 -10.64 -24.99 -3.82
CA GLY A 203 -11.72 -25.64 -3.05
C GLY A 203 -11.30 -26.92 -2.31
N LEU A 204 -9.99 -27.23 -2.28
CA LEU A 204 -9.36 -28.43 -1.70
C LEU A 204 -9.04 -28.25 -0.21
N GLY A 205 -9.69 -27.28 0.46
CA GLY A 205 -9.46 -26.98 1.87
C GLY A 205 -8.11 -26.29 2.08
N GLY A 206 -7.93 -25.12 1.47
CA GLY A 206 -6.90 -24.16 1.88
C GLY A 206 -7.20 -23.56 3.26
N HIS A 207 -6.65 -22.38 3.53
CA HIS A 207 -6.86 -21.70 4.80
C HIS A 207 -8.34 -21.41 5.10
N LYS A 208 -8.73 -21.56 6.37
CA LYS A 208 -10.10 -21.24 6.81
C LYS A 208 -10.45 -19.79 6.46
N PRO A 209 -11.74 -19.48 6.17
CA PRO A 209 -12.18 -18.15 5.75
C PRO A 209 -11.65 -16.98 6.59
N HIS A 210 -11.66 -17.09 7.93
CA HIS A 210 -11.19 -16.03 8.83
C HIS A 210 -9.67 -15.79 8.74
N MET A 211 -8.88 -16.78 8.34
CA MET A 211 -7.43 -16.66 8.13
C MET A 211 -7.09 -15.95 6.80
N ARG A 212 -8.05 -15.86 5.86
CA ARG A 212 -7.88 -15.21 4.55
C ARG A 212 -8.28 -13.73 4.52
N VAL A 213 -8.81 -13.21 5.63
CA VAL A 213 -9.24 -11.82 5.77
C VAL A 213 -8.03 -10.89 5.80
N LYS A 214 -8.05 -9.83 4.97
CA LYS A 214 -7.07 -8.76 4.95
C LYS A 214 -7.73 -7.41 5.20
N ALA A 215 -7.24 -6.67 6.19
CA ALA A 215 -7.74 -5.33 6.49
C ALA A 215 -7.35 -4.30 5.41
N GLY A 216 -8.33 -3.52 5.01
CA GLY A 216 -8.13 -2.32 4.21
C GLY A 216 -7.56 -1.15 5.02
N LYS A 217 -7.48 0.00 4.38
CA LYS A 217 -6.91 1.23 4.93
C LYS A 217 -7.77 1.84 6.03
N LEU A 218 -9.10 1.72 5.96
CA LEU A 218 -10.02 2.23 7.00
C LEU A 218 -9.84 1.53 8.35
N PRO A 219 -9.88 0.17 8.45
CA PRO A 219 -9.56 -0.50 9.71
C PRO A 219 -8.16 -0.19 10.24
N LYS A 220 -7.16 -0.06 9.34
CA LYS A 220 -5.78 0.28 9.71
C LYS A 220 -5.65 1.71 10.24
N ALA A 221 -6.49 2.63 9.78
CA ALA A 221 -6.54 4.02 10.24
C ALA A 221 -7.38 4.22 11.51
N ASN A 222 -8.01 3.16 12.04
CA ASN A 222 -8.88 3.27 13.21
C ASN A 222 -8.17 3.95 14.39
N GLY A 223 -8.79 4.99 14.94
CA GLY A 223 -8.24 5.83 16.00
C GLY A 223 -7.29 6.93 15.52
N GLY A 224 -7.03 7.06 14.21
CA GLY A 224 -6.10 8.04 13.64
C GLY A 224 -6.64 8.74 12.40
N ILE A 225 -5.82 8.82 11.34
CA ILE A 225 -6.08 9.64 10.14
C ILE A 225 -5.98 8.79 8.86
N LEU A 226 -6.95 8.96 7.98
CA LEU A 226 -6.93 8.46 6.60
C LEU A 226 -6.77 9.65 5.65
N ILE A 227 -5.78 9.61 4.77
CA ILE A 227 -5.51 10.67 3.79
C ILE A 227 -5.68 10.11 2.37
N THR A 228 -6.39 10.83 1.51
CA THR A 228 -6.53 10.48 0.09
C THR A 228 -6.58 11.73 -0.77
N ASP A 229 -5.86 11.72 -1.88
CA ASP A 229 -5.92 12.78 -2.90
C ASP A 229 -6.97 12.50 -3.99
N GLU A 230 -7.57 11.31 -3.92
CA GLU A 230 -8.47 10.77 -4.93
C GLU A 230 -9.92 10.73 -4.44
N LEU A 231 -10.34 11.75 -3.67
CA LEU A 231 -11.70 11.80 -3.11
C LEU A 231 -12.77 11.77 -4.20
N ILE A 232 -12.47 12.36 -5.37
CA ILE A 232 -13.36 12.32 -6.54
C ILE A 232 -13.60 10.88 -7.04
N THR A 233 -12.58 10.02 -6.99
CA THR A 233 -12.68 8.61 -7.40
C THR A 233 -13.61 7.85 -6.47
N ILE A 234 -13.58 8.15 -5.17
CA ILE A 234 -14.52 7.60 -4.19
C ILE A 234 -15.96 8.05 -4.48
N PHE A 235 -16.17 9.31 -4.83
CA PHE A 235 -17.52 9.85 -5.04
C PHE A 235 -18.12 9.44 -6.39
N LYS A 236 -17.27 9.17 -7.39
CA LYS A 236 -17.68 8.66 -8.71
C LYS A 236 -18.20 7.23 -8.66
N ASP A 237 -17.66 6.39 -7.78
CA ASP A 237 -18.13 5.01 -7.58
C ASP A 237 -19.27 4.97 -6.53
N PRO A 238 -20.52 4.68 -6.95
CA PRO A 238 -21.66 4.67 -6.03
C PRO A 238 -21.51 3.65 -4.90
N ALA A 239 -20.96 2.47 -5.18
CA ALA A 239 -20.82 1.41 -4.20
C ALA A 239 -19.79 1.80 -3.13
N LEU A 240 -18.63 2.29 -3.57
CA LEU A 240 -17.60 2.76 -2.64
C LEU A 240 -18.07 3.96 -1.80
N SER A 241 -18.81 4.88 -2.41
CA SER A 241 -19.42 6.02 -1.73
C SER A 241 -20.38 5.58 -0.61
N ASP A 242 -21.23 4.57 -0.87
CA ASP A 242 -22.16 4.02 0.12
C ASP A 242 -21.44 3.29 1.27
N TYR A 243 -20.39 2.50 0.96
CA TYR A 243 -19.56 1.90 2.00
C TYR A 243 -18.87 2.97 2.85
N LEU A 244 -18.34 4.02 2.24
CA LEU A 244 -17.72 5.13 2.96
C LEU A 244 -18.72 5.87 3.84
N LEU A 245 -19.94 6.14 3.36
CA LEU A 245 -21.02 6.73 4.16
C LEU A 245 -21.32 5.89 5.40
N THR A 246 -21.47 4.58 5.21
CA THR A 246 -21.70 3.62 6.31
C THR A 246 -20.54 3.65 7.31
N ALA A 247 -19.30 3.64 6.82
CA ALA A 247 -18.10 3.72 7.66
C ALA A 247 -18.04 5.02 8.49
N LEU A 248 -18.40 6.15 7.88
CA LEU A 248 -18.42 7.47 8.54
C LEU A 248 -19.53 7.58 9.61
N GLU A 249 -20.65 6.87 9.42
CA GLU A 249 -21.79 6.86 10.35
C GLU A 249 -21.56 5.88 11.51
N GLU A 250 -21.25 4.63 11.21
CA GLU A 250 -21.14 3.57 12.20
C GLU A 250 -19.77 3.50 12.88
N LYS A 251 -18.75 4.15 12.28
CA LYS A 251 -17.33 4.02 12.67
C LYS A 251 -16.84 2.58 12.60
N LYS A 252 -17.49 1.76 11.76
CA LYS A 252 -17.23 0.35 11.57
C LYS A 252 -17.39 0.00 10.10
N VAL A 253 -16.67 -1.03 9.69
CA VAL A 253 -16.76 -1.59 8.34
C VAL A 253 -16.80 -3.11 8.41
N ARG A 254 -17.43 -3.72 7.42
CA ARG A 254 -17.37 -5.16 7.24
C ARG A 254 -16.34 -5.46 6.16
N ILE A 255 -15.54 -6.51 6.37
CA ILE A 255 -14.56 -6.97 5.40
C ILE A 255 -15.16 -8.17 4.70
N GLY A 256 -15.53 -7.99 3.44
CA GLY A 256 -16.15 -9.01 2.61
C GLY A 256 -15.25 -9.43 1.44
N GLY A 257 -15.42 -10.67 0.99
CA GLY A 257 -14.92 -11.10 -0.31
C GLY A 257 -15.88 -10.74 -1.44
N GLY A 258 -15.35 -10.39 -2.61
CA GLY A 258 -16.15 -10.24 -3.84
C GLY A 258 -16.65 -8.83 -4.14
N HIS A 259 -16.15 -7.80 -3.45
CA HIS A 259 -16.37 -6.41 -3.84
C HIS A 259 -15.69 -6.14 -5.19
N GLY A 260 -16.43 -6.31 -6.29
CA GLY A 260 -15.99 -6.00 -7.66
C GLY A 260 -15.93 -7.16 -8.66
N LEU A 261 -16.26 -8.39 -8.27
CA LEU A 261 -16.33 -9.53 -9.20
C LEU A 261 -17.79 -9.96 -9.41
N VAL A 262 -18.30 -9.72 -10.62
CA VAL A 262 -19.58 -10.26 -11.14
C VAL A 262 -19.57 -11.80 -11.21
N SER A 263 -18.42 -12.44 -11.02
CA SER A 263 -18.26 -13.89 -11.05
C SER A 263 -17.97 -14.45 -9.64
N GLY A 264 -18.87 -15.31 -9.16
CA GLY A 264 -18.82 -15.96 -7.86
C GLY A 264 -17.58 -16.84 -7.67
N GLY A 265 -16.54 -16.27 -7.07
CA GLY A 265 -15.45 -17.06 -6.49
C GLY A 265 -15.82 -17.62 -5.10
N THR A 266 -15.08 -18.61 -4.62
CA THR A 266 -15.15 -19.28 -3.29
C THR A 266 -15.06 -18.34 -2.06
N SER A 267 -14.97 -17.02 -2.28
CA SER A 267 -14.93 -15.98 -1.24
C SER A 267 -16.16 -15.07 -1.26
N ALA A 268 -17.03 -15.21 -2.27
CA ALA A 268 -18.31 -14.55 -2.31
C ALA A 268 -19.19 -15.05 -1.15
N GLY A 269 -19.73 -14.13 -0.36
CA GLY A 269 -20.58 -14.43 0.80
C GLY A 269 -19.83 -14.66 2.11
N ILE A 270 -18.50 -14.60 2.13
CA ILE A 270 -17.73 -14.52 3.38
C ILE A 270 -17.59 -13.05 3.76
N GLU A 271 -18.11 -12.69 4.93
CA GLU A 271 -18.06 -11.35 5.47
C GLU A 271 -17.75 -11.40 6.97
N THR A 272 -16.89 -10.48 7.45
CA THR A 272 -16.60 -10.37 8.87
C THR A 272 -17.77 -9.73 9.63
N GLU A 273 -17.76 -9.93 10.95
CA GLU A 273 -18.47 -8.99 11.83
C GLU A 273 -17.91 -7.56 11.66
N PRO A 274 -18.69 -6.50 11.98
CA PRO A 274 -18.23 -5.13 11.87
C PRO A 274 -16.95 -4.87 12.68
N VAL A 275 -15.88 -4.49 11.97
CA VAL A 275 -14.56 -4.13 12.50
C VAL A 275 -14.52 -2.62 12.71
N LEU A 276 -13.82 -2.16 13.75
CA LEU A 276 -13.67 -0.73 14.03
C LEU A 276 -12.86 -0.02 12.92
N ALA A 277 -13.36 1.13 12.48
CA ALA A 277 -12.78 1.94 11.41
C ALA A 277 -13.00 3.45 11.64
N GLY A 278 -13.21 3.86 12.90
CA GLY A 278 -13.43 5.26 13.23
C GLY A 278 -12.14 6.06 13.10
N CYS A 279 -12.06 6.95 12.12
CA CYS A 279 -10.88 7.78 11.86
C CYS A 279 -11.28 9.17 11.34
N ILE A 280 -10.33 10.11 11.34
CA ILE A 280 -10.46 11.40 10.67
C ILE A 280 -10.06 11.20 9.21
N ILE A 281 -10.93 11.58 8.28
CA ILE A 281 -10.64 11.49 6.84
C ILE A 281 -10.27 12.88 6.32
N ILE A 282 -9.07 12.98 5.73
CA ILE A 282 -8.60 14.14 4.98
C ILE A 282 -8.64 13.75 3.50
N GLY A 283 -9.66 14.22 2.80
CA GLY A 283 -9.80 14.01 1.36
C GLY A 283 -9.53 15.29 0.60
N CYS A 284 -8.63 15.22 -0.37
CA CYS A 284 -8.36 16.30 -1.32
C CYS A 284 -9.05 15.98 -2.66
N ALA A 285 -9.52 17.02 -3.33
CA ALA A 285 -10.04 16.95 -4.70
C ALA A 285 -10.16 18.35 -5.30
N ASN A 286 -10.19 18.39 -6.63
CA ASN A 286 -10.46 19.60 -7.38
C ASN A 286 -11.96 19.98 -7.34
N VAL A 287 -12.26 21.17 -7.86
CA VAL A 287 -13.62 21.76 -7.85
C VAL A 287 -14.64 20.90 -8.61
N ASP A 288 -14.18 20.06 -9.53
CA ASP A 288 -14.99 19.12 -10.31
C ASP A 288 -15.63 18.00 -9.46
N ILE A 289 -15.19 17.77 -8.22
CA ILE A 289 -15.87 16.85 -7.29
C ILE A 289 -17.33 17.25 -7.00
N ARG A 290 -17.67 18.54 -7.19
CA ARG A 290 -19.02 19.06 -6.97
C ARG A 290 -20.08 18.31 -7.77
N GLN A 291 -19.75 17.85 -8.98
CA GLN A 291 -20.70 17.12 -9.84
C GLN A 291 -21.05 15.72 -9.30
N TYR A 292 -20.22 15.15 -8.43
CA TYR A 292 -20.41 13.81 -7.83
C TYR A 292 -20.77 13.87 -6.34
N THR A 293 -20.79 15.07 -5.74
CA THR A 293 -21.02 15.21 -4.30
C THR A 293 -22.50 15.17 -3.97
N SER A 294 -22.95 14.09 -3.32
CA SER A 294 -24.32 14.01 -2.81
C SER A 294 -24.53 14.88 -1.55
N PRO A 295 -25.75 15.39 -1.29
CA PRO A 295 -26.04 16.10 -0.05
C PRO A 295 -25.77 15.28 1.23
N LYS A 296 -25.95 13.95 1.17
CA LYS A 296 -25.65 13.04 2.28
C LYS A 296 -24.15 13.04 2.59
N MET A 297 -23.32 12.87 1.56
CA MET A 297 -21.87 12.87 1.69
C MET A 297 -21.33 14.23 2.15
N SER A 298 -21.84 15.31 1.56
CA SER A 298 -21.47 16.69 1.90
C SER A 298 -21.70 17.04 3.37
N ARG A 299 -22.69 16.42 4.04
CA ARG A 299 -22.96 16.61 5.48
C ARG A 299 -21.99 15.82 6.38
N ARG A 300 -21.34 14.76 5.87
CA ARG A 300 -20.36 13.97 6.62
C ARG A 300 -19.00 14.69 6.68
N PHE A 301 -18.65 15.43 5.63
CA PHE A 301 -17.49 16.33 5.61
C PHE A 301 -17.82 17.70 6.20
N LYS A 302 -17.65 17.83 7.53
CA LYS A 302 -18.01 19.05 8.28
C LYS A 302 -17.13 20.25 7.95
N HIS A 303 -15.84 20.01 7.68
CA HIS A 303 -14.87 21.06 7.37
C HIS A 303 -14.51 20.99 5.90
N LYS A 304 -14.73 22.09 5.18
CA LYS A 304 -14.40 22.23 3.76
C LYS A 304 -13.41 23.38 3.65
N ILE A 305 -12.19 23.07 3.22
CA ILE A 305 -11.12 24.04 3.06
C ILE A 305 -10.91 24.22 1.57
N LEU A 306 -11.08 25.44 1.10
CA LEU A 306 -10.74 25.80 -0.28
C LEU A 306 -9.32 26.37 -0.26
N PHE A 307 -8.40 25.68 -0.93
CA PHE A 307 -7.08 26.21 -1.18
C PHE A 307 -7.16 27.18 -2.36
N ASP A 308 -6.81 28.44 -2.12
CA ASP A 308 -6.69 29.43 -3.19
C ASP A 308 -5.45 29.08 -4.03
N ALA A 309 -5.57 29.22 -5.35
CA ALA A 309 -4.46 29.08 -6.29
C ALA A 309 -3.50 30.27 -6.22
N ASN A 310 -3.88 31.37 -5.56
CA ASN A 310 -3.06 32.57 -5.38
C ASN A 310 -2.89 32.92 -3.90
N MET A 311 -1.76 33.52 -3.57
CA MET A 311 -1.50 34.17 -2.28
C MET A 311 -1.10 35.63 -2.51
N LEU A 312 -1.17 36.48 -1.48
CA LEU A 312 -0.77 37.88 -1.59
C LEU A 312 0.74 38.02 -1.82
N ASN A 313 1.14 38.96 -2.67
CA ASN A 313 2.54 39.29 -2.91
C ASN A 313 3.05 40.27 -1.84
N ILE A 314 3.33 39.73 -0.65
CA ILE A 314 3.76 40.48 0.55
C ILE A 314 5.02 39.84 1.15
N LYS A 315 5.74 40.60 1.99
CA LYS A 315 7.02 40.18 2.59
C LYS A 315 6.91 38.86 3.35
N GLU A 316 5.82 38.65 4.07
CA GLU A 316 5.54 37.42 4.82
C GLU A 316 5.52 36.20 3.89
N ASN A 317 4.87 36.34 2.73
CA ASN A 317 4.81 35.27 1.73
C ASN A 317 6.11 35.11 0.95
N HIS A 318 6.93 36.16 0.80
CA HIS A 318 8.30 36.02 0.27
C HIS A 318 9.17 35.15 1.16
N ILE A 319 9.07 35.32 2.48
CA ILE A 319 9.79 34.48 3.46
C ILE A 319 9.27 33.03 3.40
N ALA A 320 7.96 32.84 3.31
CA ALA A 320 7.37 31.51 3.13
C ALA A 320 7.87 30.82 1.85
N TYR A 321 7.96 31.57 0.74
CA TYR A 321 8.52 31.10 -0.53
C TYR A 321 10.00 30.70 -0.40
N ALA A 322 10.82 31.52 0.28
CA ALA A 322 12.22 31.20 0.54
C ALA A 322 12.36 29.91 1.37
N ASN A 323 11.51 29.72 2.38
CA ASN A 323 11.46 28.49 3.17
C ASN A 323 11.03 27.28 2.34
N PHE A 324 10.05 27.45 1.45
CA PHE A 324 9.65 26.43 0.49
C PHE A 324 10.82 26.02 -0.43
N ILE A 325 11.56 26.98 -1.00
CA ILE A 325 12.72 26.70 -1.84
C ILE A 325 13.78 25.91 -1.05
N ALA A 326 14.09 26.34 0.18
CA ALA A 326 15.04 25.63 1.04
C ALA A 326 14.55 24.21 1.39
N HIS A 327 13.26 24.04 1.64
CA HIS A 327 12.63 22.75 1.90
C HIS A 327 12.76 21.81 0.70
N GLU A 328 12.47 22.29 -0.51
CA GLU A 328 12.58 21.48 -1.73
C GLU A 328 14.02 21.07 -2.04
N VAL A 329 15.00 21.96 -1.84
CA VAL A 329 16.43 21.62 -1.97
C VAL A 329 16.81 20.52 -0.98
N ASN A 330 16.40 20.66 0.29
CA ASN A 330 16.71 19.67 1.32
C ASN A 330 16.03 18.33 1.05
N ASN A 331 14.78 18.31 0.60
CA ASN A 331 14.06 17.08 0.26
C ASN A 331 14.70 16.39 -0.94
N TYR A 332 15.06 17.15 -1.98
CA TYR A 332 15.76 16.63 -3.14
C TYR A 332 17.08 15.96 -2.73
N ASN A 333 17.88 16.62 -1.90
CA ASN A 333 19.19 16.11 -1.48
C ASN A 333 19.14 14.94 -0.48
N LYS A 334 17.99 14.71 0.18
CA LYS A 334 17.76 13.58 1.08
C LYS A 334 17.33 12.31 0.34
N ASN A 335 16.81 12.44 -0.88
CA ASN A 335 16.37 11.29 -1.66
C ASN A 335 17.62 10.50 -2.16
N PRO A 336 17.80 9.24 -1.75
CA PRO A 336 18.96 8.43 -2.17
C PRO A 336 18.98 8.14 -3.68
N ASP A 337 17.85 8.24 -4.38
CA ASP A 337 17.76 7.99 -5.83
C ASP A 337 18.35 9.14 -6.66
N ASN A 338 18.51 10.32 -6.07
CA ASN A 338 19.11 11.48 -6.72
C ASN A 338 20.63 11.34 -6.72
N LYS A 339 21.20 11.07 -7.90
CA LYS A 339 22.65 10.89 -8.10
C LYS A 339 23.46 12.13 -7.78
N GLU A 340 22.90 13.30 -8.09
CA GLU A 340 23.52 14.59 -7.87
C GLU A 340 22.77 15.34 -6.78
N LYS A 341 23.51 16.09 -5.96
CA LYS A 341 22.93 17.00 -4.99
C LYS A 341 22.90 18.40 -5.58
N ILE A 342 21.80 19.11 -5.38
CA ILE A 342 21.65 20.48 -5.83
C ILE A 342 22.05 21.47 -4.72
N PRO A 343 22.74 22.57 -5.06
CA PRO A 343 23.12 23.59 -4.09
C PRO A 343 21.92 24.45 -3.64
N HIS A 344 22.09 25.17 -2.54
CA HIS A 344 21.13 26.20 -2.10
C HIS A 344 21.18 27.45 -2.99
N PHE A 345 20.21 28.34 -2.79
CA PHE A 345 19.99 29.53 -3.62
C PHE A 345 20.60 30.78 -2.98
N ALA A 346 21.17 31.64 -3.81
CA ALA A 346 21.51 33.01 -3.44
C ALA A 346 20.24 33.90 -3.44
N PRO A 347 20.27 35.08 -2.77
CA PRO A 347 19.10 35.98 -2.71
C PRO A 347 18.55 36.37 -4.09
N ASP A 348 19.42 36.54 -5.10
CA ASP A 348 19.01 36.82 -6.48
C ASP A 348 18.27 35.64 -7.11
N GLY A 349 18.72 34.40 -6.87
CA GLY A 349 18.03 33.20 -7.33
C GLY A 349 16.65 33.02 -6.68
N VAL A 350 16.54 33.28 -5.37
CA VAL A 350 15.26 33.24 -4.64
C VAL A 350 14.30 34.30 -5.19
N ALA A 351 14.77 35.53 -5.37
CA ALA A 351 13.95 36.60 -5.95
C ALA A 351 13.43 36.23 -7.34
N THR A 352 14.25 35.63 -8.20
CA THR A 352 13.82 35.17 -9.53
C THR A 352 12.75 34.08 -9.46
N ILE A 353 12.80 33.13 -8.49
CA ILE A 353 11.72 32.15 -8.30
C ILE A 353 10.41 32.84 -7.87
N ILE A 354 10.48 33.87 -7.01
CA ILE A 354 9.30 34.63 -6.59
C ILE A 354 8.71 35.41 -7.79
N GLU A 355 9.54 36.04 -8.62
CA GLU A 355 9.12 36.70 -9.87
C GLU A 355 8.45 35.71 -10.82
N GLU A 356 8.97 34.49 -10.91
CA GLU A 356 8.37 33.40 -11.67
C GLU A 356 7.01 32.98 -11.10
N GLY A 357 6.88 32.92 -9.78
CA GLY A 357 5.62 32.68 -9.09
C GLY A 357 4.58 33.78 -9.34
N ALA A 358 5.00 35.05 -9.37
CA ALA A 358 4.16 36.18 -9.76
C ALA A 358 3.78 36.12 -11.25
N ARG A 359 4.72 35.73 -12.12
CA ARG A 359 4.44 35.54 -13.55
C ARG A 359 3.42 34.44 -13.77
N PHE A 360 3.50 33.34 -13.02
CA PHE A 360 2.59 32.20 -13.16
C PHE A 360 1.11 32.56 -12.93
N THR A 361 0.80 33.47 -12.00
CA THR A 361 -0.60 33.88 -11.72
C THR A 361 -1.29 34.51 -12.94
N THR A 362 -0.52 35.18 -13.81
CA THR A 362 -1.05 35.83 -15.02
C THR A 362 -1.58 34.86 -16.08
N ARG A 363 -1.18 33.59 -16.03
CA ARG A 363 -1.62 32.57 -16.98
C ARG A 363 -3.11 32.25 -16.83
N PHE A 364 -3.64 32.33 -15.62
CA PHE A 364 -5.01 31.93 -15.32
C PHE A 364 -5.94 33.13 -15.09
N GLY A 365 -5.67 34.25 -15.77
CA GLY A 365 -6.55 35.42 -15.79
C GLY A 365 -6.35 36.42 -14.64
N ASN A 366 -5.36 36.21 -13.76
CA ASN A 366 -5.04 37.20 -12.73
C ASN A 366 -3.95 38.16 -13.25
N ALA A 367 -4.35 39.29 -13.83
CA ALA A 367 -3.43 40.22 -14.48
C ALA A 367 -2.50 40.99 -13.52
N ASN A 368 -2.72 40.93 -12.20
CA ASN A 368 -1.98 41.75 -11.24
C ASN A 368 -0.82 40.99 -10.57
N LYS A 369 0.32 40.95 -11.25
CA LYS A 369 1.60 40.38 -10.76
C LYS A 369 2.09 41.04 -9.47
N GLU A 370 1.78 42.32 -9.28
CA GLU A 370 2.22 43.08 -8.11
C GLU A 370 1.44 42.68 -6.86
N LYS A 371 0.23 42.15 -7.03
CA LYS A 371 -0.66 41.80 -5.91
C LYS A 371 -0.59 40.33 -5.52
N TYR A 372 -0.27 39.41 -6.44
CA TYR A 372 -0.41 37.97 -6.20
C TYR A 372 0.80 37.14 -6.63
N LEU A 373 1.05 36.08 -5.85
CA LEU A 373 1.96 34.97 -6.16
C LEU A 373 1.16 33.68 -6.31
N THR A 374 1.65 32.74 -7.12
CA THR A 374 1.01 31.43 -7.20
C THR A 374 1.11 30.69 -5.87
N ASN A 375 0.06 30.00 -5.48
CA ASN A 375 0.06 29.02 -4.39
C ASN A 375 0.04 27.58 -4.96
N ILE A 376 0.06 27.44 -6.28
CA ILE A 376 0.34 26.17 -6.96
C ILE A 376 1.86 26.04 -7.04
N LEU A 377 2.42 25.25 -6.13
CA LEU A 377 3.86 25.19 -5.89
C LEU A 377 4.60 24.14 -6.73
N ASP A 378 3.91 23.15 -7.31
CA ASP A 378 4.55 22.09 -8.12
C ASP A 378 5.35 22.64 -9.33
N PRO A 379 4.86 23.61 -10.11
CA PRO A 379 5.65 24.23 -11.16
C PRO A 379 6.88 24.97 -10.61
N MET A 380 6.76 25.59 -9.43
CA MET A 380 7.89 26.28 -8.80
C MET A 380 8.94 25.28 -8.31
N LYS A 381 8.51 24.14 -7.78
CA LYS A 381 9.38 23.02 -7.40
C LYS A 381 10.19 22.51 -8.59
N ASP A 382 9.58 22.32 -9.76
CA ASP A 382 10.30 21.88 -10.97
C ASP A 382 11.37 22.90 -11.37
N ILE A 383 11.04 24.21 -11.34
CA ILE A 383 12.03 25.26 -11.61
C ILE A 383 13.17 25.21 -10.59
N VAL A 384 12.88 25.04 -9.29
CA VAL A 384 13.89 24.96 -8.23
C VAL A 384 14.85 23.80 -8.48
N GLN A 385 14.32 22.60 -8.76
CA GLN A 385 15.14 21.41 -8.97
C GLN A 385 16.02 21.54 -10.22
N ARG A 386 15.45 21.99 -11.35
CA ARG A 386 16.21 22.18 -12.60
C ARG A 386 17.24 23.30 -12.50
N ALA A 387 16.93 24.39 -11.80
CA ALA A 387 17.89 25.46 -11.56
C ALA A 387 19.06 24.99 -10.69
N GLY A 388 18.77 24.11 -9.73
CA GLY A 388 19.75 23.38 -8.93
C GLY A 388 20.69 22.55 -9.81
N LEU A 389 20.14 21.70 -10.68
CA LEU A 389 20.93 20.87 -11.60
C LEU A 389 21.76 21.72 -12.57
N LYS A 390 21.20 22.79 -13.12
CA LYS A 390 21.96 23.74 -13.97
C LYS A 390 23.13 24.37 -13.25
N ALA A 391 23.00 24.65 -11.95
CA ALA A 391 24.11 25.16 -11.16
C ALA A 391 25.21 24.08 -11.00
N VAL A 392 24.83 22.81 -10.86
CA VAL A 392 25.77 21.68 -10.82
C VAL A 392 26.50 21.53 -12.16
N ASP A 393 25.78 21.59 -13.29
CA ASP A 393 26.34 21.56 -14.64
C ASP A 393 27.37 22.68 -14.86
N ASP A 394 27.04 23.88 -14.38
CA ASP A 394 27.92 25.06 -14.41
C ASP A 394 29.04 25.02 -13.35
N LYS A 395 29.14 23.95 -12.56
CA LYS A 395 30.08 23.78 -11.43
C LYS A 395 30.02 24.90 -10.38
N ASN A 396 28.83 25.45 -10.18
CA ASN A 396 28.55 26.48 -9.18
C ASN A 396 27.98 25.87 -7.89
N ASN A 397 28.54 26.26 -6.75
CA ASN A 397 28.08 25.81 -5.42
C ASN A 397 26.85 26.58 -4.91
N ILE A 398 26.29 27.49 -5.70
CA ILE A 398 25.12 28.28 -5.33
C ILE A 398 24.26 28.58 -6.56
N VAL A 399 22.95 28.43 -6.44
CA VAL A 399 22.01 28.77 -7.50
C VAL A 399 21.83 30.28 -7.55
N ARG A 400 22.05 30.89 -8.73
CA ARG A 400 21.89 32.32 -9.00
C ARG A 400 20.80 32.55 -10.04
N LYS A 401 20.42 33.81 -10.24
CA LYS A 401 19.41 34.25 -11.21
C LYS A 401 19.54 33.56 -12.58
N LYS A 402 20.75 33.52 -13.15
CA LYS A 402 20.99 32.91 -14.48
C LYS A 402 20.52 31.44 -14.59
N HIS A 403 20.70 30.64 -13.53
CA HIS A 403 20.34 29.22 -13.57
C HIS A 403 18.82 29.06 -13.50
N VAL A 404 18.14 29.94 -12.73
CA VAL A 404 16.68 29.98 -12.63
C VAL A 404 16.04 30.42 -13.94
N GLU A 405 16.53 31.50 -14.55
CA GLU A 405 16.03 31.99 -15.84
C GLU A 405 16.17 30.93 -16.93
N GLN A 406 17.32 30.25 -16.98
CA GLN A 406 17.53 29.14 -17.90
C GLN A 406 16.60 27.95 -17.61
N ALA A 407 16.42 27.57 -16.34
CA ALA A 407 15.51 26.48 -15.97
C ALA A 407 14.07 26.78 -16.38
N ALA A 408 13.59 27.99 -16.09
CA ALA A 408 12.26 28.44 -16.47
C ALA A 408 12.11 28.51 -18.00
N ALA A 409 13.13 28.96 -18.73
CA ALA A 409 13.11 28.98 -20.19
C ALA A 409 13.05 27.57 -20.79
N ASP A 410 13.83 26.62 -20.27
CA ASP A 410 13.84 25.24 -20.75
C ASP A 410 12.52 24.51 -20.49
N ILE A 411 11.89 24.74 -19.34
CA ILE A 411 10.56 24.21 -19.03
C ILE A 411 9.52 24.71 -20.04
N ARG A 412 9.61 25.98 -20.45
CA ARG A 412 8.67 26.58 -21.41
C ARG A 412 8.92 26.18 -22.85
N LYS A 413 10.16 25.87 -23.21
CA LYS A 413 10.58 25.66 -24.60
C LYS A 413 9.68 24.70 -25.39
N PRO A 414 9.22 23.54 -24.85
CA PRO A 414 8.29 22.66 -25.57
C PRO A 414 6.96 23.33 -25.89
N ALA A 415 6.41 24.10 -24.96
CA ALA A 415 5.15 24.82 -25.14
C ALA A 415 5.28 26.03 -26.09
N LEU A 416 6.50 26.53 -26.33
CA LEU A 416 6.76 27.62 -27.27
C LEU A 416 6.97 27.16 -28.71
N LYS A 417 6.91 25.86 -29.00
CA LYS A 417 7.15 25.34 -30.36
C LYS A 417 6.25 26.01 -31.40
N GLU A 418 4.96 26.15 -31.11
CA GLU A 418 4.02 26.81 -32.04
C GLU A 418 4.38 28.28 -32.28
N GLN A 419 4.90 28.97 -31.26
CA GLN A 419 5.38 30.35 -31.40
C GLN A 419 6.65 30.43 -32.25
N ILE A 420 7.56 29.45 -32.12
CA ILE A 420 8.77 29.35 -32.94
C ILE A 420 8.38 29.08 -34.39
N ASP A 421 7.51 28.09 -34.63
CA ASP A 421 7.01 27.75 -35.97
C ASP A 421 6.29 28.94 -36.62
N TYR A 422 5.50 29.70 -35.84
CA TYR A 422 4.88 30.95 -36.30
C TYR A 422 5.95 31.98 -36.70
N ALA A 423 6.98 32.18 -35.86
CA ALA A 423 8.04 33.14 -36.15
C ALA A 423 8.87 32.75 -37.37
N GLU A 424 9.08 31.45 -37.63
CA GLU A 424 9.72 30.94 -38.84
C GLU A 424 8.88 31.24 -40.09
N LYS A 425 7.57 30.98 -40.04
CA LYS A 425 6.63 31.33 -41.12
C LYS A 425 6.51 32.82 -41.38
N VAL A 426 6.73 33.67 -40.38
CA VAL A 426 6.84 35.12 -40.58
C VAL A 426 8.15 35.47 -41.28
N LYS A 427 9.26 34.83 -40.91
CA LYS A 427 10.57 35.08 -41.50
C LYS A 427 10.68 34.64 -42.96
N ASP A 428 10.08 33.51 -43.31
CA ASP A 428 10.09 32.97 -44.68
C ASP A 428 9.03 33.62 -45.60
N GLY A 429 8.17 34.48 -45.05
CA GLY A 429 7.14 35.22 -45.79
C GLY A 429 5.83 34.45 -45.99
N THR A 430 5.69 33.23 -45.46
CA THR A 430 4.43 32.47 -45.48
C THR A 430 3.31 33.21 -44.73
N ILE A 431 3.65 33.86 -43.62
CA ILE A 431 2.75 34.74 -42.86
C ILE A 431 3.20 36.18 -43.06
N VAL A 432 2.34 36.98 -43.70
CA VAL A 432 2.61 38.40 -43.93
C VAL A 432 2.39 39.19 -42.65
N LEU A 433 3.49 39.69 -42.06
CA LEU A 433 3.45 40.53 -40.88
C LEU A 433 4.43 41.71 -41.03
N HIS A 434 3.91 42.93 -40.97
CA HIS A 434 4.73 44.15 -41.03
C HIS A 434 4.96 44.68 -39.61
N THR A 435 6.23 44.80 -39.21
CA THR A 435 6.64 45.31 -37.88
C THR A 435 7.35 46.66 -37.95
N LYS A 436 7.60 47.14 -39.17
CA LYS A 436 8.22 48.42 -39.48
C LYS A 436 7.33 49.18 -40.44
N ASP A 437 7.57 50.48 -40.52
CA ASP A 437 6.85 51.41 -41.40
C ASP A 437 5.36 51.59 -41.03
N LYS A 438 4.69 52.50 -41.75
CA LYS A 438 3.28 52.84 -41.52
C LYS A 438 2.46 52.40 -42.72
N GLU A 439 1.32 51.76 -42.47
CA GLU A 439 0.39 51.30 -43.49
C GLU A 439 -1.04 51.71 -43.11
N ILE A 440 -1.78 52.31 -44.04
CA ILE A 440 -3.14 52.82 -43.78
C ILE A 440 -4.12 51.65 -43.78
N GLY A 441 -4.96 51.56 -42.76
CA GLY A 441 -5.99 50.51 -42.65
C GLY A 441 -5.48 49.18 -42.09
N TYR A 442 -4.26 49.13 -41.57
CA TYR A 442 -3.68 47.92 -40.99
C TYR A 442 -3.28 48.12 -39.53
N VAL A 443 -3.51 47.11 -38.71
CA VAL A 443 -3.04 47.05 -37.32
C VAL A 443 -2.66 45.63 -36.95
N ASN A 444 -1.60 45.46 -36.17
CA ASN A 444 -1.26 44.16 -35.59
C ASN A 444 -2.04 44.00 -34.28
N GLY A 445 -3.12 43.21 -34.32
CA GLY A 445 -3.78 42.72 -33.13
C GLY A 445 -2.86 41.75 -32.36
N LEU A 446 -3.12 41.57 -31.07
CA LEU A 446 -2.43 40.57 -30.25
C LEU A 446 -3.42 39.47 -29.91
N VAL A 447 -3.06 38.22 -30.21
CA VAL A 447 -3.86 37.06 -29.88
C VAL A 447 -3.08 36.19 -28.91
N VAL A 448 -3.78 35.62 -27.94
CA VAL A 448 -3.21 34.72 -26.94
C VAL A 448 -3.82 33.34 -27.13
N TYR A 449 -2.97 32.33 -27.24
CA TYR A 449 -3.37 30.93 -27.34
C TYR A 449 -2.80 30.14 -26.17
N PRO A 450 -3.60 29.25 -25.55
CA PRO A 450 -3.04 28.22 -24.68
C PRO A 450 -2.26 27.21 -25.54
N ASP A 451 -1.17 26.67 -24.99
CA ASP A 451 -0.53 25.50 -25.58
C ASP A 451 -1.49 24.28 -25.57
N PRO A 452 -1.24 23.26 -26.40
CA PRO A 452 -2.10 22.07 -26.47
C PRO A 452 -2.27 21.35 -25.12
N PHE A 453 -1.31 21.50 -24.21
CA PHE A 453 -1.33 20.90 -22.88
C PHE A 453 -1.91 21.83 -21.80
N LYS A 454 -2.30 23.07 -22.13
CA LYS A 454 -2.83 24.10 -21.23
C LYS A 454 -1.91 24.42 -20.04
N THR A 455 -0.61 24.26 -20.23
CA THR A 455 0.45 24.57 -19.26
C THR A 455 1.00 25.98 -19.40
N GLU A 456 0.95 26.54 -20.61
CA GLU A 456 1.46 27.85 -20.97
C GLU A 456 0.49 28.59 -21.89
N PHE A 457 0.65 29.90 -21.94
CA PHE A 457 -0.01 30.74 -22.91
C PHE A 457 1.06 31.47 -23.71
N PHE A 458 0.91 31.49 -25.03
CA PHE A 458 1.78 32.23 -25.91
C PHE A 458 0.96 33.23 -26.71
N GLY A 459 1.59 34.37 -27.00
CA GLY A 459 1.01 35.43 -27.79
C GLY A 459 1.65 35.48 -29.16
N PHE A 460 0.85 35.73 -30.19
CA PHE A 460 1.36 36.11 -31.50
C PHE A 460 0.56 37.28 -32.08
N PRO A 461 1.22 38.12 -32.90
CA PRO A 461 0.53 39.19 -33.58
C PRO A 461 -0.37 38.63 -34.69
N ALA A 462 -1.52 39.25 -34.92
CA ALA A 462 -2.40 38.95 -36.04
C ALA A 462 -2.61 40.25 -36.83
N ARG A 463 -2.25 40.24 -38.11
CA ARG A 463 -2.51 41.37 -39.01
C ARG A 463 -4.02 41.50 -39.19
N LEU A 464 -4.56 42.66 -38.84
CA LEU A 464 -5.95 43.04 -39.03
C LEU A 464 -6.02 44.14 -40.10
N GLU A 465 -7.00 44.05 -40.97
CA GLU A 465 -7.17 44.92 -42.13
C GLU A 465 -8.55 45.57 -42.08
N ALA A 466 -8.60 46.86 -42.34
CA ALA A 466 -9.81 47.67 -42.40
C ALA A 466 -9.76 48.53 -43.66
N THR A 467 -10.80 48.40 -44.48
CA THR A 467 -11.00 49.21 -45.68
C THR A 467 -12.30 49.99 -45.54
N ALA A 468 -12.34 51.19 -46.11
CA ALA A 468 -13.51 52.05 -46.11
C ALA A 468 -13.89 52.41 -47.54
N SER A 469 -15.16 52.29 -47.87
CA SER A 469 -15.74 52.68 -49.15
C SER A 469 -17.13 53.27 -48.95
N ALA A 470 -17.59 54.09 -49.90
CA ALA A 470 -18.92 54.69 -49.82
C ALA A 470 -20.01 53.61 -49.95
N GLY A 471 -20.91 53.50 -48.97
CA GLY A 471 -21.97 52.49 -48.96
C GLY A 471 -22.98 52.68 -47.82
N LYS A 472 -24.03 51.84 -47.80
CA LYS A 472 -25.13 51.92 -46.82
C LYS A 472 -25.07 50.87 -45.70
N LYS A 473 -24.14 49.91 -45.78
CA LYS A 473 -24.12 48.72 -44.90
C LYS A 473 -23.44 48.94 -43.55
N GLY A 474 -22.78 50.07 -43.32
CA GLY A 474 -22.03 50.32 -42.07
C GLY A 474 -20.79 49.44 -41.94
N LEU A 475 -20.41 49.08 -40.71
CA LEU A 475 -19.25 48.21 -40.43
C LEU A 475 -19.56 46.76 -40.81
N ILE A 476 -18.74 46.19 -41.69
CA ILE A 476 -18.81 44.78 -42.09
C ILE A 476 -17.60 44.06 -41.50
N SER A 477 -17.86 42.98 -40.76
CA SER A 477 -16.82 42.08 -40.29
C SER A 477 -16.89 40.78 -41.06
N THR A 478 -15.88 40.53 -41.89
CA THR A 478 -15.76 39.32 -42.72
C THR A 478 -15.72 38.05 -41.88
N THR A 479 -15.12 38.11 -40.69
CA THR A 479 -15.07 37.00 -39.73
C THR A 479 -16.43 36.68 -39.12
N LYS A 480 -17.25 37.70 -38.81
CA LYS A 480 -18.64 37.55 -38.36
C LYS A 480 -19.51 36.92 -39.45
N GLU A 481 -19.44 37.44 -40.67
CA GLU A 481 -20.23 36.91 -41.80
C GLU A 481 -19.84 35.46 -42.14
N SER A 482 -18.56 35.11 -42.00
CA SER A 482 -18.04 33.77 -42.26
C SER A 482 -18.24 32.79 -41.10
N LYS A 483 -18.88 33.21 -39.99
CA LYS A 483 -19.11 32.40 -38.77
C LYS A 483 -17.84 31.81 -38.13
N LEU A 484 -16.71 32.49 -38.32
CA LEU A 484 -15.43 32.12 -37.71
C LEU A 484 -15.21 32.82 -36.35
N SER A 485 -16.05 33.79 -36.00
CA SER A 485 -15.98 34.54 -34.74
C SER A 485 -16.79 33.89 -33.62
N GLY A 486 -16.18 33.75 -32.42
CA GLY A 486 -16.90 33.40 -31.20
C GLY A 486 -17.84 34.51 -30.70
N GLU A 487 -18.73 34.18 -29.76
CA GLU A 487 -19.79 35.09 -29.27
C GLU A 487 -19.25 36.40 -28.68
N VAL A 488 -18.17 36.34 -27.88
CA VAL A 488 -17.56 37.52 -27.25
C VAL A 488 -16.99 38.48 -28.30
N PHE A 489 -16.33 37.94 -29.33
CA PHE A 489 -15.77 38.74 -30.42
C PHE A 489 -16.88 39.31 -31.32
N THR A 490 -17.98 38.59 -31.51
CA THR A 490 -19.16 39.14 -32.21
C THR A 490 -19.74 40.34 -31.47
N LYS A 491 -19.83 40.27 -30.14
CA LYS A 491 -20.32 41.37 -29.29
C LYS A 491 -19.42 42.60 -29.38
N SER A 492 -18.10 42.46 -29.42
CA SER A 492 -17.20 43.62 -29.53
C SER A 492 -17.42 44.41 -30.83
N HIS A 493 -17.77 43.75 -31.94
CA HIS A 493 -18.13 44.46 -33.17
C HIS A 493 -19.41 45.29 -33.01
N GLU A 494 -20.41 44.80 -32.30
CA GLU A 494 -21.66 45.54 -32.05
C GLU A 494 -21.42 46.78 -31.19
N VAL A 495 -20.48 46.70 -30.24
CA VAL A 495 -20.04 47.88 -29.46
C VAL A 495 -19.38 48.91 -30.37
N ILE A 496 -18.51 48.49 -31.30
CA ILE A 496 -17.84 49.40 -32.23
C ILE A 496 -18.85 50.04 -33.20
N ILE A 497 -19.88 49.32 -33.63
CA ILE A 497 -20.96 49.89 -34.46
C ILE A 497 -21.73 50.99 -33.73
N GLY A 498 -21.86 50.87 -32.41
CA GLY A 498 -22.58 51.83 -31.58
C GLY A 498 -21.76 53.03 -31.07
N TYR A 499 -20.44 53.01 -31.22
CA TYR A 499 -19.52 54.08 -30.81
C TYR A 499 -19.28 55.06 -31.96
#